data_AF-A0A645JAU7-F1
#
_entry.id   AF-A0A645JAU7-F1
#
_cell.length_a   1.000
_cell.length_b   1.000
_cell.length_c   1.000
_cell.angle_alpha   90.00
_cell.angle_beta   90.00
_cell.angle_gamma   90.00
#
_symmetry.space_group_name_H-M   'P 1'
#
loop_
_entity.id
_entity.type
_entity.pdbx_description
1 polymer ?
#
loop_
_entity_poly.entity_id
_entity_poly.type
_entity_poly.pdbx_seq_one_letter_code
_entity_poly.pdbx_strand_id
1 'polypeptide(L)'
;MRFKLIAFVMGTAIAGVGGALYAHQMHFIAPSDFGFTVSVMLLSFVVLGGMGTLWGPLLGALILGSLPELARPLANYRMLLYSALLLLMIRFQPQGLLGKNSFLLSIFSRKERGNG
;
A
#
# COMPACT_ATOMS: atom_id res chain seq x y z
N MET A 1 12.99 1.77 23.37
CA MET A 1 12.89 3.13 22.79
C MET A 1 13.86 3.33 21.63
N ARG A 2 15.18 3.14 21.81
CA ARG A 2 16.20 3.29 20.74
C ARG A 2 15.88 2.57 19.43
N PHE A 3 15.52 1.29 19.47
CA PHE A 3 15.20 0.51 18.25
C PHE A 3 14.01 1.06 17.46
N LYS A 4 12.99 1.62 18.13
CA LYS A 4 11.84 2.24 17.45
C LYS A 4 12.24 3.55 16.76
N LEU A 5 13.11 4.35 17.39
CA LEU A 5 13.64 5.57 16.80
C LEU A 5 14.52 5.29 15.58
N ILE A 6 15.40 4.28 15.66
CA ILE A 6 16.23 3.87 14.52
C ILE A 6 15.36 3.38 13.36
N ALA A 7 14.36 2.53 13.62
CA ALA A 7 13.43 2.06 12.59
C ALA A 7 12.62 3.21 11.95
N PHE A 8 12.19 4.18 12.76
CA PHE A 8 11.50 5.37 12.26
C PHE A 8 12.40 6.23 11.38
N VAL A 9 13.62 6.55 11.83
CA VAL A 9 14.59 7.37 11.08
C VAL A 9 14.98 6.68 9.77
N MET A 10 15.23 5.37 9.78
CA MET A 10 15.53 4.61 8.56
C MET A 10 14.35 4.62 7.57
N GLY A 11 13.12 4.47 8.07
CA GLY A 11 11.92 4.53 7.24
C GLY A 11 11.67 5.91 6.64
N THR A 12 11.77 6.97 7.45
CA THR A 12 11.57 8.34 6.99
C THR A 12 12.70 8.83 6.08
N ALA A 13 13.93 8.36 6.27
CA ALA A 13 15.04 8.66 5.37
C ALA A 13 14.77 8.14 3.95
N ILE A 14 14.34 6.87 3.81
CA ILE A 14 14.00 6.29 2.50
C ILE A 14 12.79 7.02 1.88
N ALA A 15 11.76 7.30 2.68
CA ALA A 15 10.59 8.04 2.22
C ALA A 15 10.94 9.47 1.75
N GLY A 16 11.84 10.15 2.46
CA GLY A 16 12.34 11.48 2.13
C GLY A 16 13.15 11.50 0.83
N VAL A 17 14.03 10.51 0.63
CA VAL A 17 14.78 10.37 -0.64
C VAL A 17 13.84 10.12 -1.81
N GLY A 18 12.86 9.23 -1.65
CA GLY A 18 11.84 8.97 -2.68
C GLY A 18 11.02 10.22 -3.03
N GLY A 19 10.59 10.98 -2.01
CA GLY A 19 9.88 12.25 -2.19
C GLY A 19 10.73 13.33 -2.88
N ALA A 20 12.01 13.43 -2.53
CA ALA A 20 12.94 14.37 -3.17
C ALA A 20 13.18 14.04 -4.65
N LEU A 21 13.32 12.76 -4.99
CA LEU A 21 13.43 12.31 -6.39
C LEU A 21 12.15 12.59 -7.18
N TYR A 22 10.98 12.33 -6.58
CA TYR A 22 9.68 12.63 -7.19
C TYR A 22 9.52 14.14 -7.45
N ALA A 23 9.85 14.97 -6.46
CA ALA A 23 9.83 16.43 -6.57
C ALA A 23 10.77 16.93 -7.69
N HIS A 24 11.95 16.33 -7.80
CA HIS A 24 12.91 16.66 -8.85
C HIS A 24 12.38 16.32 -10.25
N GLN A 25 11.73 15.17 -10.41
CA GLN A 25 11.20 14.72 -11.71
C GLN A 25 10.02 15.58 -12.19
N MET A 26 9.13 16.00 -11.29
CA MET A 26 7.93 16.73 -11.66
C MET A 26 8.21 18.21 -12.01
N HIS A 27 9.37 18.75 -11.62
CA HIS A 27 9.86 20.14 -11.82
C HIS A 27 8.96 21.26 -11.27
N PHE A 28 7.66 21.02 -11.12
CA PHE A 28 6.65 21.89 -10.58
C PHE A 28 5.67 21.04 -9.75
N ILE A 29 5.49 21.39 -8.49
CA ILE A 29 4.58 20.69 -7.58
C ILE A 29 3.37 21.58 -7.39
N ALA A 30 2.24 21.21 -7.99
CA ALA A 30 0.98 21.88 -7.71
C ALA A 30 0.29 21.20 -6.51
N PRO A 31 -0.38 21.95 -5.62
CA PRO A 31 -1.21 21.35 -4.56
C PRO A 31 -2.29 20.40 -5.09
N SER A 32 -2.68 20.57 -6.36
CA SER A 32 -3.61 19.67 -7.06
C SER A 32 -3.05 18.25 -7.26
N ASP A 33 -1.72 18.09 -7.38
CA ASP A 33 -1.08 16.80 -7.63
C ASP A 33 -1.10 15.90 -6.39
N PHE A 34 -1.07 16.48 -5.20
CA PHE A 34 -1.22 15.80 -3.91
C PHE A 34 -2.62 15.92 -3.30
N GLY A 35 -3.61 16.18 -4.16
CA GLY A 35 -5.01 16.30 -3.75
C GLY A 35 -5.60 14.98 -3.23
N PHE A 36 -6.91 15.01 -2.99
CA PHE A 36 -7.69 13.90 -2.42
C PHE A 36 -7.45 12.55 -3.11
N THR A 37 -7.27 12.54 -4.43
CA THR A 37 -7.01 11.33 -5.21
C THR A 37 -5.76 10.57 -4.75
N VAL A 38 -4.65 11.28 -4.46
CA VAL A 38 -3.42 10.65 -3.98
C VAL A 38 -3.58 10.17 -2.54
N SER A 39 -4.27 10.93 -1.69
CA SER A 39 -4.56 10.49 -0.32
C SER A 39 -5.36 9.19 -0.30
N VAL A 40 -6.43 9.08 -1.10
CA VAL A 40 -7.24 7.86 -1.22
C VAL A 40 -6.39 6.72 -1.77
N MET A 41 -5.58 6.96 -2.80
CA MET A 41 -4.70 5.95 -3.38
C MET A 41 -3.72 5.38 -2.34
N LEU A 42 -3.02 6.24 -1.59
CA LEU A 42 -2.09 5.84 -0.53
C LEU A 42 -2.80 5.06 0.59
N LEU A 43 -3.98 5.52 1.00
CA LEU A 43 -4.81 4.79 1.96
C LEU A 43 -5.22 3.42 1.42
N SER A 44 -5.59 3.32 0.15
CA SER A 44 -5.93 2.04 -0.48
C SER A 44 -4.77 1.05 -0.43
N PHE A 45 -3.53 1.49 -0.68
CA PHE A 45 -2.34 0.63 -0.57
C PHE A 45 -2.16 0.09 0.86
N VAL A 46 -2.31 0.95 1.86
CA VAL A 46 -2.15 0.59 3.28
C VAL A 46 -3.29 -0.30 3.77
N VAL A 47 -4.54 0.02 3.41
CA VAL A 47 -5.74 -0.71 3.82
C VAL A 47 -5.79 -2.09 3.16
N LEU A 48 -5.48 -2.18 1.87
CA LEU A 48 -5.37 -3.47 1.16
C LEU A 48 -4.25 -4.32 1.77
N GLY A 49 -3.09 -3.71 2.03
CA GLY A 49 -1.96 -4.38 2.65
C GLY A 49 -2.22 -4.86 4.08
N GLY A 50 -2.97 -4.08 4.85
CA GLY A 50 -3.30 -4.31 6.26
C GLY A 50 -2.54 -3.39 7.21
N MET A 51 -3.28 -2.75 8.13
CA MET A 51 -2.76 -1.74 9.08
C MET A 51 -1.90 -2.33 10.23
N GLY A 52 -1.69 -3.65 10.26
CA GLY A 52 -1.08 -4.36 11.39
C GLY A 52 0.37 -4.83 11.19
N THR A 53 0.93 -4.73 9.97
CA THR A 53 2.28 -5.25 9.67
C THR A 53 3.07 -4.32 8.76
N LEU A 54 4.41 -4.35 8.85
CA LEU A 54 5.30 -3.57 7.97
C LEU A 54 5.27 -4.10 6.51
N TRP A 55 5.05 -5.40 6.34
CA TRP A 55 5.02 -6.07 5.03
C TRP A 55 3.70 -5.91 4.29
N GLY A 56 2.60 -5.66 5.02
CA GLY A 56 1.26 -5.42 4.49
C GLY A 56 1.23 -4.32 3.45
N PRO A 57 1.51 -3.06 3.82
CA PRO A 57 1.50 -1.92 2.92
C PRO A 57 2.45 -2.07 1.74
N LEU A 58 3.60 -2.76 1.93
CA LEU A 58 4.57 -3.00 0.86
C LEU A 58 4.00 -3.90 -0.24
N LEU A 59 3.36 -5.03 0.13
CA LEU A 59 2.68 -5.90 -0.83
C LEU A 59 1.43 -5.22 -1.42
N GLY A 60 0.71 -4.44 -0.61
CA GLY A 60 -0.43 -3.65 -1.05
C GLY A 60 -0.06 -2.66 -2.15
N ALA A 61 1.02 -1.90 -1.94
CA ALA A 61 1.56 -0.97 -2.95
C ALA A 61 2.06 -1.70 -4.20
N LEU A 62 2.66 -2.89 -4.07
CA LEU A 62 3.14 -3.65 -5.22
C LEU A 62 1.98 -4.17 -6.09
N ILE A 63 0.96 -4.76 -5.46
CA ILE A 63 -0.21 -5.31 -6.16
C ILE A 63 -1.03 -4.17 -6.78
N LEU A 64 -1.44 -3.19 -5.98
CA LEU A 64 -2.29 -2.09 -6.44
C LEU A 64 -1.55 -1.08 -7.29
N GLY A 65 -0.22 -0.98 -7.16
CA GLY A 65 0.63 -0.15 -8.03
C GLY A 65 0.84 -0.77 -9.41
N SER A 66 0.90 -2.11 -9.51
CA SER A 66 1.00 -2.82 -10.79
C SER A 66 -0.37 -2.96 -11.50
N LEU A 67 -1.46 -2.97 -10.72
CA LEU A 67 -2.83 -3.06 -11.24
C LEU A 67 -3.20 -2.00 -12.30
N PRO A 68 -2.90 -0.69 -12.12
CA PRO A 68 -3.21 0.33 -13.12
C PRO A 68 -2.40 0.23 -14.41
N GLU A 69 -1.28 -0.50 -14.43
CA GLU A 69 -0.52 -0.78 -15.66
C GLU A 69 -1.24 -1.78 -16.55
N LEU A 70 -1.88 -2.79 -15.93
CA LEU A 70 -2.73 -3.77 -16.62
C LEU A 70 -4.11 -3.17 -16.97
N ALA A 71 -4.63 -2.29 -16.12
CA ALA A 71 -5.90 -1.59 -16.30
C ALA A 71 -5.77 -0.25 -17.06
N ARG A 72 -4.80 -0.15 -17.99
CA ARG A 72 -4.60 1.02 -18.89
C ARG A 72 -5.90 1.59 -19.51
N PRO A 73 -6.88 0.80 -19.98
CA PRO A 73 -8.11 1.36 -20.55
C PRO A 73 -9.09 1.97 -19.53
N LEU A 74 -8.96 1.67 -18.23
CA LEU A 74 -9.81 2.23 -17.16
C LEU A 74 -9.19 3.49 -16.51
N ALA A 75 -8.18 4.09 -17.14
CA ALA A 75 -7.46 5.24 -16.60
C ALA A 75 -8.37 6.43 -16.23
N ASN A 76 -9.44 6.66 -17.00
CA ASN A 76 -10.41 7.72 -16.75
C ASN A 76 -11.22 7.54 -15.46
N TYR A 77 -11.37 6.30 -14.98
CA TYR A 77 -12.15 5.96 -13.79
C TYR A 77 -11.27 5.61 -12.58
N ARG A 78 -9.96 5.87 -12.63
CA ARG A 78 -9.00 5.55 -11.56
C ARG A 78 -9.45 6.03 -10.18
N MET A 79 -9.94 7.27 -10.09
CA MET A 79 -10.39 7.84 -8.83
C MET A 79 -11.60 7.11 -8.24
N LEU A 80 -12.59 6.74 -9.07
CA LEU A 80 -13.76 5.97 -8.65
C LEU A 80 -13.37 4.52 -8.31
N LEU A 81 -12.43 3.94 -9.05
CA LEU A 81 -11.91 2.60 -8.78
C LEU A 81 -11.20 2.54 -7.42
N TYR A 82 -10.30 3.48 -7.12
CA TYR A 82 -9.57 3.47 -5.86
C TYR A 82 -10.48 3.68 -4.65
N SER A 83 -11.49 4.57 -4.75
CA SER A 83 -12.44 4.79 -3.66
C SER A 83 -13.41 3.61 -3.51
N ALA A 84 -13.90 3.02 -4.60
CA ALA A 84 -14.73 1.82 -4.56
C ALA A 84 -13.97 0.61 -4.00
N LEU A 85 -12.71 0.41 -4.42
CA LEU A 85 -11.84 -0.64 -3.89
C LEU A 85 -11.58 -0.45 -2.40
N LEU A 86 -11.35 0.77 -1.95
CA LEU A 86 -11.16 1.10 -0.54
C LEU A 86 -12.41 0.76 0.28
N LEU A 87 -13.60 1.16 -0.19
CA LEU A 87 -14.86 0.84 0.48
C LEU A 87 -15.15 -0.67 0.51
N LEU A 88 -14.92 -1.35 -0.61
CA LEU A 88 -15.07 -2.80 -0.71
C LEU A 88 -14.12 -3.49 0.27
N MET A 89 -12.85 -3.07 0.35
CA MET A 89 -11.89 -3.65 1.29
C MET A 89 -12.25 -3.41 2.75
N ILE A 90 -12.69 -2.20 3.11
CA ILE A 90 -13.21 -1.91 4.45
C ILE A 90 -14.40 -2.83 4.77
N ARG A 91 -15.26 -3.11 3.79
CA ARG A 91 -16.47 -3.93 3.96
C ARG A 91 -16.19 -5.43 4.03
N PHE A 92 -15.23 -5.94 3.25
CA PHE A 92 -14.95 -7.37 3.09
C PHE A 92 -13.81 -7.85 3.99
N GLN A 93 -12.78 -7.03 4.24
CA GLN A 93 -11.62 -7.44 5.03
C GLN A 93 -10.96 -6.24 5.75
N PRO A 94 -11.55 -5.75 6.85
CA PRO A 94 -11.06 -4.57 7.58
C PRO A 94 -9.66 -4.74 8.20
N GLN A 95 -9.11 -5.96 8.19
CA GLN A 95 -7.75 -6.27 8.67
C GLN A 95 -6.69 -6.30 7.54
N GLY A 96 -7.08 -6.13 6.27
CA GLY A 96 -6.21 -6.21 5.09
C GLY A 96 -5.71 -7.63 4.76
N LEU A 97 -4.85 -7.78 3.76
CA LEU A 97 -4.37 -9.09 3.26
C LEU A 97 -3.43 -9.82 4.25
N LEU A 98 -2.76 -9.09 5.14
CA LEU A 98 -1.78 -9.61 6.11
C LEU A 98 -2.15 -9.38 7.59
N GLY A 99 -3.41 -9.09 7.91
CA GLY A 99 -3.87 -8.99 9.30
C GLY A 99 -3.73 -10.32 10.07
N LYS A 100 -3.67 -10.26 11.41
CA LYS A 100 -3.44 -11.43 12.30
C LYS A 100 -4.38 -12.64 12.08
N ASN A 101 -5.56 -12.45 11.46
CA ASN A 101 -6.48 -13.53 11.05
C ASN A 101 -6.65 -13.65 9.52
N SER A 102 -5.67 -13.19 8.72
CA SER A 102 -5.83 -13.10 7.26
C SER A 102 -5.33 -14.33 6.50
N PHE A 103 -6.07 -14.63 5.44
CA PHE A 103 -5.99 -15.76 4.51
C PHE A 103 -4.57 -16.16 4.04
N LEU A 104 -3.60 -15.23 4.02
CA LEU A 104 -2.24 -15.52 3.55
C LEU A 104 -1.42 -16.32 4.58
N LEU A 105 -1.70 -16.16 5.87
CA LEU A 105 -1.07 -16.93 6.96
C LEU A 105 -1.58 -18.38 6.98
N SER A 106 -2.81 -18.65 6.50
CA SER A 106 -3.33 -20.02 6.35
C SER A 106 -2.73 -20.75 5.14
N ILE A 107 -2.31 -20.01 4.10
CA ILE A 107 -1.59 -20.56 2.94
C ILE A 107 -0.14 -20.92 3.29
N PHE A 108 0.55 -20.08 4.08
CA PHE A 108 1.95 -20.32 4.44
C PHE A 108 2.10 -21.37 5.55
N SER A 109 1.18 -21.39 6.52
CA SER A 109 1.16 -22.40 7.60
C SER A 109 0.85 -23.83 7.10
N ARG A 110 0.39 -23.99 5.86
CA ARG A 110 0.17 -25.31 5.25
C ARG A 110 1.43 -25.93 4.63
N LYS A 111 2.51 -25.16 4.43
CA LYS A 111 3.71 -25.66 3.72
C LYS A 111 4.81 -26.23 4.63
N GLU A 112 4.78 -25.99 5.93
CA GLU A 112 5.80 -26.47 6.88
C GLU A 112 5.42 -27.79 7.61
N ARG A 113 4.36 -28.48 7.18
CA ARG A 113 3.99 -29.84 7.64
C ARG A 113 4.21 -30.90 6.57
N GLY A 114 5.29 -30.78 5.81
CA GLY A 114 5.57 -31.65 4.67
C GLY A 114 7.05 -31.84 4.41
N ASN A 115 7.86 -32.08 5.44
CA ASN A 115 9.05 -32.92 5.32
C ASN A 115 9.44 -33.41 6.72
N GLY A 116 8.91 -34.57 7.09
CA GLY A 116 9.46 -35.41 8.15
C GLY A 116 10.64 -36.22 7.63
#